data_AF-A0A7Y0SKF5-F1
#
_entry.id   AF-A0A7Y0SKF5-F1
#
_cell.length_a   1.000
_cell.length_b   1.000
_cell.length_c   1.000
_cell.angle_alpha   90.00
_cell.angle_beta   90.00
_cell.angle_gamma   90.00
#
_symmetry.space_group_name_H-M   'P 1'
#
loop_
_entity.id
_entity.type
_entity.pdbx_description
1 polymer ?
#
loop_
_entity_poly.entity_id
_entity_poly.type
_entity_poly.pdbx_seq_one_letter_code
_entity_poly.pdbx_strand_id
1 'polypeptide(L)'
;YTARQHALNENSPAGLPAMDHPHNELLYWGVEGGLLPILGIFLAMALVLYRIYQAKRGTRLALLALFIPIVLHSQLEYPFYHSLVHWLIFVILLYWVDQRVSRYRQVGFSNVTKSLLRVFSLVLPVAFTFYMVSALHTNYVLTKF
;
A
#
# COMPACT_ATOMS: atom_id res chain seq x y z
N TYR A 1 5.49 22.43 25.51
CA TYR A 1 6.16 22.24 26.82
C TYR A 1 7.27 21.19 26.78
N THR A 2 7.20 20.17 25.92
CA THR A 2 8.17 19.08 25.79
C THR A 2 9.52 19.47 25.14
N ALA A 3 9.53 20.37 24.15
CA ALA A 3 10.76 20.76 23.44
C ALA A 3 11.80 21.49 24.32
N ARG A 4 11.37 22.29 25.29
CA ARG A 4 12.27 23.04 26.20
C ARG A 4 12.90 22.14 27.27
N GLN A 5 12.22 21.07 27.68
CA GLN A 5 12.73 20.10 28.65
C GLN A 5 13.80 19.17 28.04
N HIS A 6 13.69 18.90 26.73
CA HIS A 6 14.70 18.18 25.94
C HIS A 6 16.02 18.92 25.83
N ALA A 7 15.97 20.22 25.53
CA ALA A 7 17.17 21.05 25.40
C ALA A 7 17.97 21.21 26.70
N LEU A 8 17.36 20.92 27.85
CA LEU A 8 17.98 21.09 29.17
C LEU A 8 18.45 19.76 29.79
N ASN A 9 18.09 18.62 29.20
CA ASN A 9 18.35 17.32 29.81
C ASN A 9 18.45 16.24 28.72
N GLU A 10 19.67 15.87 28.34
CA GLU A 10 19.99 14.92 27.25
C GLU A 10 19.35 13.54 27.45
N ASN A 11 19.02 13.18 28.70
CA ASN A 11 18.40 11.91 29.08
C ASN A 11 16.85 11.92 29.05
N SER A 12 16.22 13.00 28.56
CA SER A 12 14.76 13.03 28.41
C SER A 12 14.33 12.17 27.21
N PRO A 13 13.33 11.28 27.32
CA PRO A 13 12.81 10.57 26.16
C PRO A 13 12.10 11.56 25.23
N ALA A 14 12.34 11.48 23.92
CA ALA A 14 11.73 12.35 22.90
C ALA A 14 10.22 12.53 23.18
N GLY A 15 9.74 13.77 23.17
CA GLY A 15 8.32 14.08 23.38
C GLY A 15 7.37 13.48 22.33
N LEU A 16 7.92 12.76 21.35
CA LEU A 16 7.25 11.90 20.40
C LEU A 16 7.94 10.52 20.50
N PRO A 17 7.28 9.50 21.09
CA PRO A 17 7.87 8.18 21.28
C PRO A 17 7.83 7.41 19.95
N ALA A 18 8.61 7.82 18.94
CA ALA A 18 8.68 7.16 17.63
C ALA A 18 9.63 7.81 16.60
N MET A 19 10.60 8.66 16.99
CA MET A 19 11.53 9.26 16.01
C MET A 19 12.76 8.39 15.68
N ASP A 20 12.80 7.13 16.14
CA ASP A 20 13.97 6.25 15.92
C ASP A 20 13.92 5.46 14.60
N HIS A 21 12.81 5.51 13.85
CA HIS A 21 12.62 4.80 12.59
C HIS A 21 12.03 5.69 11.49
N PRO A 22 12.32 5.43 10.19
CA PRO A 22 11.78 6.22 9.10
C PRO A 22 10.24 6.14 9.11
N HIS A 23 9.58 7.30 9.17
CA HIS A 23 8.11 7.40 9.02
C HIS A 23 7.63 7.06 7.61
N ASN A 24 8.55 6.74 6.70
CA ASN A 24 8.21 6.43 5.33
C ASN A 24 7.84 4.94 5.18
N GLU A 25 6.59 4.71 4.81
CA GLU A 25 6.00 3.37 4.67
C GLU A 25 6.75 2.48 3.68
N LEU A 26 7.29 3.07 2.60
CA LEU A 26 8.10 2.33 1.62
C LEU A 26 9.36 1.73 2.25
N LEU A 27 10.03 2.49 3.12
CA LEU A 27 11.23 2.04 3.82
C LEU A 27 10.85 0.99 4.88
N TYR A 28 9.75 1.22 5.59
CA TYR A 28 9.22 0.28 6.57
C TYR A 28 8.92 -1.09 5.95
N TRP A 29 8.21 -1.13 4.82
CA TRP A 29 7.95 -2.37 4.08
C TRP A 29 9.23 -3.02 3.55
N GLY A 30 10.23 -2.22 3.19
CA GLY A 30 11.55 -2.71 2.81
C GLY A 30 12.29 -3.41 3.96
N VAL A 31 12.19 -2.89 5.17
CA VAL A 31 12.82 -3.48 6.36
C VAL A 31 12.09 -4.74 6.81
N GLU A 32 10.75 -4.74 6.82
CA GLU A 32 9.95 -5.88 7.28
C GLU A 32 9.85 -7.01 6.24
N GLY A 33 9.57 -6.66 4.98
CA GLY A 33 9.33 -7.62 3.90
C GLY A 33 10.51 -7.82 2.96
N GLY A 34 11.62 -7.10 3.17
CA GLY A 34 12.80 -7.16 2.33
C GLY A 34 12.59 -6.56 0.94
N LEU A 35 13.26 -7.15 -0.06
CA LEU A 35 13.24 -6.64 -1.43
C LEU A 35 11.91 -6.91 -2.17
N LEU A 36 11.15 -7.92 -1.75
CA LEU A 36 9.94 -8.36 -2.42
C LEU A 36 8.84 -7.27 -2.51
N PRO A 37 8.41 -6.63 -1.40
CA PRO A 37 7.41 -5.56 -1.46
C PRO A 37 7.89 -4.36 -2.28
N ILE A 38 9.17 -4.01 -2.17
CA ILE A 38 9.78 -2.93 -2.94
C ILE A 38 9.61 -3.21 -4.44
N LEU A 39 10.02 -4.38 -4.92
CA LEU A 39 9.88 -4.76 -6.32
C LEU A 39 8.43 -4.74 -6.80
N GLY A 40 7.49 -5.20 -5.96
CA GLY A 40 6.05 -5.16 -6.27
C GLY A 40 5.54 -3.73 -6.51
N ILE A 41 5.94 -2.78 -5.66
CA ILE A 41 5.56 -1.37 -5.78
C ILE A 41 6.17 -0.74 -7.03
N PHE A 42 7.46 -0.99 -7.29
CA PHE A 42 8.11 -0.50 -8.50
C PHE A 42 7.47 -1.07 -9.77
N LEU A 43 7.10 -2.35 -9.77
CA LEU A 43 6.39 -2.97 -10.88
C LEU A 43 5.00 -2.35 -11.09
N ALA A 44 4.25 -2.14 -10.01
CA ALA A 44 2.94 -1.48 -10.07
C ALA A 44 3.07 -0.04 -10.58
N MET A 45 4.04 0.72 -10.06
CA MET A 45 4.34 2.08 -10.52
C MET A 45 4.70 2.10 -12.01
N ALA A 46 5.57 1.20 -12.47
CA ALA A 46 5.94 1.09 -13.88
C ALA A 46 4.72 0.78 -14.77
N LEU A 47 3.82 -0.09 -14.33
CA LEU A 47 2.60 -0.42 -15.06
C LEU A 47 1.65 0.79 -15.16
N VAL A 48 1.47 1.54 -14.08
CA VAL A 48 0.64 2.77 -14.07
C VAL A 48 1.23 3.82 -14.99
N LEU A 49 2.55 4.06 -14.92
CA LEU A 49 3.24 5.00 -15.81
C LEU A 49 3.13 4.57 -17.28
N TYR A 50 3.27 3.28 -17.57
CA TYR A 50 3.09 2.73 -18.91
C TYR A 50 1.66 2.95 -19.43
N ARG A 51 0.64 2.81 -18.58
CA ARG A 51 -0.75 3.12 -18.93
C ARG A 51 -0.94 4.62 -19.19
N ILE A 52 -0.44 5.49 -18.34
CA ILE A 52 -0.51 6.95 -18.54
C ILE A 52 0.19 7.35 -19.85
N TYR A 53 1.32 6.72 -20.19
CA TYR A 53 2.04 6.96 -21.44
C TYR A 53 1.21 6.60 -22.68
N GLN A 54 0.34 5.59 -22.61
CA GLN A 54 -0.56 5.24 -23.71
C GLN A 54 -1.76 6.21 -23.85
N ALA A 55 -2.05 7.04 -22.86
CA ALA A 55 -3.12 8.04 -22.94
C ALA A 55 -2.85 9.10 -24.02
N LYS A 56 -3.88 9.87 -24.41
CA LYS A 56 -3.74 10.98 -25.37
C LYS A 56 -2.71 12.00 -24.89
N ARG A 57 -1.84 12.50 -25.78
CA ARG A 57 -0.71 13.38 -25.43
C ARG A 57 -1.09 14.57 -24.55
N GLY A 58 -2.23 15.23 -24.81
CA GLY A 58 -2.70 16.38 -24.03
C GLY A 58 -3.17 16.06 -22.60
N THR A 59 -3.52 14.82 -22.30
CA THR A 59 -4.05 14.42 -20.98
C THR A 59 -3.00 13.73 -20.08
N ARG A 60 -1.83 13.36 -20.61
CA ARG A 60 -0.81 12.59 -19.86
C ARG A 60 -0.30 13.32 -18.63
N LEU A 61 0.09 14.59 -18.80
CA LEU A 61 0.63 15.41 -17.71
C LEU A 61 -0.44 15.69 -16.65
N ALA A 62 -1.68 15.93 -17.07
CA ALA A 62 -2.80 16.10 -16.13
C ALA A 62 -3.06 14.84 -15.31
N LEU A 63 -3.01 13.66 -15.94
CA LEU A 63 -3.14 12.38 -15.24
C LEU A 63 -2.00 12.15 -14.24
N LEU A 64 -0.76 12.46 -14.62
CA LEU A 64 0.40 12.33 -13.73
C LEU A 64 0.30 13.31 -12.55
N ALA A 65 -0.10 14.56 -12.81
CA ALA A 65 -0.25 15.60 -11.79
C ALA A 65 -1.26 15.24 -10.70
N LEU A 66 -2.29 14.45 -11.02
CA LEU A 66 -3.27 13.96 -10.03
C LEU A 66 -2.67 13.01 -8.98
N PHE A 67 -1.62 12.26 -9.33
CA PHE A 67 -0.97 11.34 -8.39
C PHE A 67 0.04 12.03 -7.47
N ILE A 68 0.67 13.12 -7.93
CA ILE A 68 1.70 13.86 -7.18
C ILE A 68 1.26 14.20 -5.74
N PRO A 69 0.12 14.86 -5.49
CA PRO A 69 -0.24 15.29 -4.14
C PRO A 69 -0.44 14.09 -3.20
N ILE A 70 -1.01 12.99 -3.69
CA ILE A 70 -1.27 11.79 -2.89
C ILE A 70 0.04 11.07 -2.57
N VAL A 71 0.91 10.90 -3.57
CA VAL A 71 2.22 10.26 -3.39
C VAL A 71 3.07 11.08 -2.43
N LEU A 72 3.17 12.40 -2.64
CA LEU A 72 3.95 13.26 -1.74
C LEU A 72 3.40 13.24 -0.31
N HIS A 73 2.08 13.36 -0.14
CA HIS A 73 1.47 13.30 1.19
C HIS A 73 1.81 11.98 1.91
N SER A 74 1.75 10.84 1.21
CA SER A 74 2.08 9.51 1.77
C SER A 74 3.56 9.33 2.14
N GLN A 75 4.47 10.16 1.61
CA GLN A 75 5.92 10.07 1.89
C GLN A 75 6.38 11.07 2.97
N LEU A 76 5.64 12.17 3.18
CA LEU A 76 6.06 13.29 4.04
C LEU A 76 5.39 13.30 5.43
N GLU A 77 4.22 12.69 5.56
CA GLU A 77 3.45 12.76 6.81
C GLU A 77 3.14 11.37 7.39
N TYR A 78 1.88 10.94 7.29
CA TYR A 78 1.38 9.72 7.90
C TYR A 78 1.30 8.57 6.88
N PRO A 79 1.47 7.32 7.32
CA PRO A 79 1.41 6.18 6.43
C PRO A 79 0.06 6.09 5.71
N PHE A 80 0.10 5.63 4.47
CA PHE A 80 -1.05 5.53 3.57
C PHE A 80 -2.17 4.67 4.14
N TYR A 81 -1.83 3.63 4.92
CA TYR A 81 -2.82 2.72 5.52
C TYR A 81 -3.76 3.40 6.53
N HIS A 82 -3.36 4.51 7.17
CA HIS A 82 -4.22 5.19 8.14
C HIS A 82 -5.32 6.03 7.49
N SER A 83 -5.18 6.39 6.21
CA SER A 83 -6.12 7.27 5.53
C SER A 83 -6.92 6.54 4.46
N LEU A 84 -8.07 5.99 4.87
CA LEU A 84 -9.03 5.34 3.98
C LEU A 84 -9.41 6.22 2.77
N VAL A 85 -9.53 7.54 2.99
CA VAL A 85 -9.89 8.50 1.94
C VAL A 85 -8.82 8.56 0.85
N HIS A 86 -7.55 8.69 1.21
CA HIS A 86 -6.46 8.71 0.23
C HIS A 86 -6.38 7.37 -0.52
N TRP A 87 -6.59 6.26 0.18
CA TRP A 87 -6.63 4.93 -0.42
C TRP A 87 -7.73 4.80 -1.47
N LEU A 88 -8.96 5.24 -1.16
CA LEU A 88 -10.09 5.20 -2.10
C LEU A 88 -9.86 6.11 -3.31
N ILE A 89 -9.38 7.34 -3.09
CA ILE A 89 -9.09 8.27 -4.19
C ILE A 89 -8.03 7.67 -5.12
N PHE A 90 -6.99 7.06 -4.57
CA PHE A 90 -5.95 6.40 -5.35
C PHE A 90 -6.52 5.27 -6.23
N VAL A 91 -7.36 4.40 -5.67
CA VAL A 91 -8.03 3.32 -6.43
C VAL A 91 -8.93 3.89 -7.54
N ILE A 92 -9.68 4.96 -7.26
CA ILE A 92 -10.53 5.63 -8.24
C ILE A 92 -9.69 6.22 -9.39
N LEU A 93 -8.54 6.84 -9.07
CA LEU A 93 -7.63 7.38 -10.08
C LEU A 93 -7.05 6.27 -10.96
N LEU A 94 -6.66 5.14 -10.38
CA LEU A 94 -6.19 3.98 -11.15
C LEU A 94 -7.27 3.46 -12.10
N TYR A 95 -8.50 3.31 -11.61
CA TYR A 95 -9.65 2.93 -12.43
C TYR A 95 -9.89 3.92 -13.57
N TRP A 96 -9.80 5.21 -13.29
CA TRP A 96 -10.02 6.26 -14.29
C TRP A 96 -8.93 6.27 -15.36
N VAL A 97 -7.66 6.09 -14.98
CA VAL A 97 -6.54 5.91 -15.91
C VAL A 97 -6.76 4.69 -16.80
N ASP A 98 -7.16 3.56 -16.23
CA ASP A 98 -7.40 2.34 -17.02
C ASP A 98 -8.55 2.55 -18.02
N GLN A 99 -9.68 3.12 -17.60
CA GLN A 99 -10.83 3.42 -18.48
C GLN A 99 -10.46 4.33 -19.66
N ARG A 100 -9.56 5.30 -19.45
CA ARG A 100 -9.13 6.24 -20.50
C ARG A 100 -8.24 5.61 -21.56
N VAL A 101 -7.58 4.49 -21.24
CA VAL A 101 -6.49 3.91 -22.02
C VAL A 101 -6.84 2.52 -22.55
N SER A 102 -7.59 1.73 -21.79
CA SER A 102 -7.85 0.33 -22.09
C SER A 102 -8.76 0.19 -23.31
N ARG A 103 -8.25 -0.55 -24.30
CA ARG A 103 -9.09 -1.26 -25.25
C ARG A 103 -9.33 -2.64 -24.67
N TYR A 104 -10.55 -2.89 -24.20
CA TYR A 104 -10.91 -4.18 -23.63
C TYR A 104 -10.80 -5.27 -24.69
N ARG A 105 -9.78 -6.12 -24.58
CA ARG A 105 -9.69 -7.36 -25.35
C ARG A 105 -10.10 -8.49 -24.44
N GLN A 106 -11.25 -9.08 -24.72
CA GLN A 106 -11.68 -10.27 -24.01
C GLN A 106 -10.83 -11.45 -24.48
N VAL A 107 -10.09 -12.05 -23.54
CA VAL A 107 -9.34 -13.28 -23.76
C VAL A 107 -10.04 -14.38 -22.98
N GLY A 108 -10.41 -15.47 -23.66
CA GLY A 108 -11.05 -16.60 -23.00
C GLY A 108 -10.07 -17.32 -22.08
N PHE A 109 -10.43 -17.51 -20.81
CA PHE A 109 -9.64 -18.33 -19.90
C PHE A 109 -9.75 -19.82 -20.26
N SER A 110 -8.62 -20.53 -20.18
CA SER A 110 -8.59 -21.98 -20.30
C SER A 110 -9.36 -22.67 -19.16
N ASN A 111 -9.83 -23.90 -19.38
CA ASN A 111 -10.53 -24.66 -18.34
C ASN A 111 -9.65 -24.90 -17.10
N VAL A 112 -8.34 -25.08 -17.29
CA VAL A 112 -7.36 -25.22 -16.20
C VAL A 112 -7.31 -23.94 -15.36
N THR A 113 -7.19 -22.77 -16.01
CA THR A 113 -7.17 -21.46 -15.32
C THR A 113 -8.47 -21.22 -14.55
N LYS A 114 -9.62 -21.56 -15.13
CA LYS A 114 -10.92 -21.45 -14.44
C LYS A 114 -10.99 -22.35 -13.20
N SER A 115 -10.52 -23.59 -13.31
CA SER A 115 -10.50 -24.54 -12.20
C SER A 115 -9.57 -24.08 -11.08
N LEU A 116 -8.36 -23.62 -11.43
CA LEU A 116 -7.40 -23.07 -10.46
C LEU A 116 -7.98 -21.85 -9.74
N LEU A 117 -8.52 -20.88 -10.47
CA LEU A 117 -9.14 -19.69 -9.87
C LEU A 117 -10.28 -20.06 -8.92
N ARG A 118 -11.11 -21.06 -9.27
CA ARG A 118 -12.18 -21.55 -8.39
C ARG A 118 -11.64 -22.16 -7.09
N VAL A 119 -10.60 -23.00 -7.18
CA VAL A 119 -9.98 -23.61 -6.00
C VAL A 119 -9.32 -22.54 -5.13
N PHE A 120 -8.50 -21.66 -5.70
CA PHE A 120 -7.84 -20.59 -4.96
C PHE A 120 -8.82 -19.62 -4.30
N SER A 121 -9.92 -19.28 -4.99
CA SER A 121 -10.97 -18.42 -4.45
C SER A 121 -11.64 -18.99 -3.19
N LEU A 122 -11.57 -20.30 -2.97
CA LEU A 122 -12.14 -20.95 -1.78
C LEU A 122 -11.07 -21.28 -0.73
N VAL A 123 -9.91 -21.77 -1.17
CA VAL A 123 -8.83 -22.19 -0.27
C VAL A 123 -8.17 -20.99 0.41
N LEU A 124 -7.91 -19.89 -0.31
CA LEU A 124 -7.20 -18.74 0.26
C LEU A 124 -7.99 -18.08 1.41
N PRO A 125 -9.30 -17.77 1.28
CA PRO A 125 -10.06 -17.20 2.39
C PRO A 125 -10.10 -18.14 3.60
N VAL A 126 -10.32 -19.45 3.40
CA VAL A 126 -10.39 -20.42 4.49
C VAL A 126 -9.06 -20.50 5.25
N ALA A 127 -7.95 -20.62 4.53
CA ALA A 127 -6.62 -20.67 5.14
C ALA A 127 -6.30 -19.36 5.88
N PHE A 128 -6.64 -18.20 5.28
CA PHE A 128 -6.41 -16.90 5.89
C PHE A 128 -7.24 -16.69 7.16
N THR A 129 -8.52 -17.05 7.13
CA THR A 129 -9.39 -17.00 8.32
C THR A 129 -8.86 -17.91 9.42
N PHE A 130 -8.43 -19.14 9.10
CA PHE A 130 -7.84 -20.04 10.08
C PHE A 130 -6.57 -19.45 10.72
N TYR A 131 -5.68 -18.88 9.92
CA TYR A 131 -4.48 -18.20 10.41
C TYR A 131 -4.83 -17.01 11.31
N MET A 132 -5.79 -16.16 10.90
CA MET A 132 -6.22 -15.02 11.71
C MET A 132 -6.85 -15.44 13.04
N VAL A 133 -7.71 -16.46 13.05
CA VAL A 133 -8.29 -16.99 14.30
C VAL A 133 -7.19 -17.52 15.22
N SER A 134 -6.22 -18.24 14.66
CA SER A 134 -5.07 -18.74 15.44
C SER A 134 -4.24 -17.60 16.02
N ALA A 135 -3.94 -16.57 15.23
CA ALA A 135 -3.22 -15.39 15.68
C ALA A 135 -3.99 -14.61 16.78
N LEU A 136 -5.30 -14.46 16.63
CA LEU A 136 -6.17 -13.82 17.63
C LEU A 136 -6.18 -14.61 18.94
N HIS A 137 -6.29 -15.94 18.87
CA HIS A 137 -6.24 -16.80 20.05
C HIS A 137 -4.90 -16.67 20.79
N THR A 138 -3.78 -16.69 20.07
CA THR A 138 -2.45 -16.48 20.66
C THR A 138 -2.36 -15.12 21.35
N ASN A 139 -2.78 -14.03 20.68
CA ASN A 139 -2.79 -12.70 21.29
C ASN A 139 -3.66 -12.63 22.56
N TYR A 140 -4.82 -13.28 22.57
CA TYR A 140 -5.69 -13.34 23.74
C TYR A 140 -5.05 -14.06 24.94
N VAL A 141 -4.24 -15.09 24.69
CA VAL A 141 -3.50 -15.79 25.75
C VAL A 141 -2.38 -14.91 26.30
N LEU A 142 -1.67 -14.17 25.44
CA LEU A 142 -0.59 -13.27 25.89
C LEU A 142 -1.09 -12.13 26.77
N THR A 143 -2.28 -11.58 26.52
CA THR A 143 -2.82 -10.46 27.31
C THR A 143 -3.40 -10.86 28.67
N LYS A 144 -3.45 -12.16 28.97
CA LYS A 144 -3.86 -12.66 30.30
C LYS A 144 -2.73 -12.75 31.31
N PHE A 145 -1.47 -12.58 30.88
CA PHE A 145 -0.29 -12.50 31.73
C PHE A 145 0.22 -11.07 31.79
#